data_AF-A0A6B3HCE2-F1
#
_entry.id   AF-A0A6B3HCE2-F1
#
_cell.length_a   1.000
_cell.length_b   1.000
_cell.length_c   1.000
_cell.angle_alpha   90.00
_cell.angle_beta   90.00
_cell.angle_gamma   90.00
#
_symmetry.space_group_name_H-M   'P 1'
#
loop_
_entity.id
_entity.type
_entity.pdbx_description
1 polymer ?
#
loop_
_entity_poly.entity_id
_entity_poly.type
_entity_poly.pdbx_seq_one_letter_code
_entity_poly.pdbx_strand_id
1 'polypeptide(L)'
;MGENEMAVFGVSEAEEEIYRHFLRNPGTAADDLHLLLHNEPGQARARIGRLEELGLLRADGDGRRIVPVDPETALSRLVDLRLHTLHQELQRVTRSRHVIDGLRAEQGARTPPPQGIEQLEGLTQIRNRIDDLAFFARDEILSVEPYTRLSPENIARSRPLDLR
;
A
#
# COMPACT_ATOMS: atom_id res chain seq x y z
N MET A 1 -4.43 27.13 11.22
CA MET A 1 -3.62 26.13 10.50
C MET A 1 -4.62 25.17 9.91
N GLY A 2 -4.91 25.32 8.61
CA GLY A 2 -5.96 24.54 7.95
C GLY A 2 -5.49 23.11 7.75
N GLU A 3 -6.39 22.14 7.88
CA GLU A 3 -6.09 20.75 7.50
C GLU A 3 -5.60 20.71 6.05
N ASN A 4 -4.58 19.90 5.77
CA ASN A 4 -4.13 19.63 4.40
C ASN A 4 -5.19 18.76 3.71
N GLU A 5 -6.12 19.42 3.03
CA GLU A 5 -7.23 18.81 2.30
C GLU A 5 -6.72 17.95 1.13
N MET A 6 -5.53 18.26 0.60
CA MET A 6 -4.96 17.60 -0.57
C MET A 6 -4.04 16.40 -0.23
N ALA A 7 -3.86 16.11 1.07
CA ALA A 7 -2.97 15.06 1.56
C ALA A 7 -3.32 13.68 1.02
N VAL A 8 -4.62 13.39 0.89
CA VAL A 8 -5.13 12.11 0.38
C VAL A 8 -4.69 11.83 -1.06
N PHE A 9 -4.36 12.87 -1.82
CA PHE A 9 -3.87 12.81 -3.20
C PHE A 9 -2.34 12.85 -3.31
N GLY A 10 -1.63 12.87 -2.18
CA GLY A 10 -0.16 12.89 -2.14
C GLY A 10 0.45 14.28 -2.23
N VAL A 11 -0.34 15.34 -2.04
CA VAL A 11 0.12 16.73 -1.99
C VAL A 11 0.48 17.08 -0.54
N SER A 12 1.70 17.56 -0.31
CA SER A 12 2.15 18.00 1.01
C SER A 12 1.55 19.36 1.39
N GLU A 13 1.56 19.69 2.68
CA GLU A 13 0.98 20.95 3.19
C GLU A 13 1.64 22.17 2.54
N ALA A 14 2.96 22.11 2.36
CA ALA A 14 3.70 23.19 1.71
C ALA A 14 3.41 23.31 0.20
N GLU A 15 3.11 22.21 -0.48
CA GLU A 15 2.70 22.23 -1.89
C GLU A 15 1.28 22.77 -2.05
N GLU A 16 0.37 22.41 -1.14
CA GLU A 16 -0.98 22.96 -1.09
C GLU A 16 -0.94 24.47 -0.82
N GLU A 17 -0.09 24.94 0.09
CA GLU A 17 0.08 26.37 0.38
C GLU A 17 0.58 27.13 -0.86
N ILE A 18 1.56 26.58 -1.59
CA ILE A 18 2.04 27.13 -2.86
C ILE A 18 0.90 27.23 -3.89
N TYR A 19 0.12 26.15 -4.06
CA TYR A 19 -1.00 26.15 -4.99
C TYR A 19 -2.07 27.18 -4.61
N ARG A 20 -2.47 27.24 -3.34
CA ARG A 20 -3.40 28.25 -2.83
C ARG A 20 -2.85 29.68 -2.96
N HIS A 21 -1.55 29.87 -2.86
CA HIS A 21 -0.92 31.17 -3.13
C HIS A 21 -1.09 31.59 -4.58
N PHE A 22 -0.84 30.70 -5.55
CA PHE A 22 -1.04 30.98 -6.97
C PHE A 22 -2.51 31.20 -7.33
N LEU A 23 -3.46 30.51 -6.68
CA LEU A 23 -4.89 30.78 -6.84
C LEU A 23 -5.29 32.20 -6.41
N ARG A 24 -4.67 32.73 -5.36
CA ARG A 24 -4.94 34.10 -4.87
C ARG A 24 -4.18 35.18 -5.64
N ASN A 25 -3.00 34.83 -6.17
CA ASN A 25 -2.10 35.74 -6.88
C ASN A 25 -1.70 35.11 -8.23
N PRO A 26 -2.61 35.12 -9.23
CA PRO A 26 -2.31 34.54 -10.53
C PRO A 26 -1.22 35.35 -11.24
N GLY A 27 -0.24 34.66 -11.83
CA GLY A 27 0.82 35.29 -12.63
C GLY A 27 2.07 35.74 -11.85
N THR A 28 2.19 35.38 -10.57
CA THR A 28 3.41 35.59 -9.78
C THR A 28 4.60 34.85 -10.42
N ALA A 29 5.76 35.50 -10.44
CA ALA A 29 6.99 34.87 -10.92
C ALA A 29 7.46 33.79 -9.93
N ALA A 30 7.79 32.61 -10.45
CA ALA A 30 8.27 31.48 -9.67
C ALA A 30 9.55 31.80 -8.85
N ASP A 31 10.38 32.69 -9.39
CA ASP A 31 11.66 33.05 -8.80
C ASP A 31 11.53 33.82 -7.49
N ASP A 32 10.42 34.53 -7.23
CA ASP A 32 10.23 35.30 -5.98
C ASP A 32 9.55 34.48 -4.86
N LEU A 33 9.12 33.25 -5.16
CA LEU A 33 8.31 32.44 -4.25
C LEU A 33 9.09 31.97 -3.02
N HIS A 34 10.41 31.78 -3.16
CA HIS A 34 11.29 31.40 -2.05
C HIS A 34 11.35 32.49 -0.96
N LEU A 35 11.24 33.76 -1.35
CA LEU A 35 11.18 34.91 -0.44
C LEU A 35 9.82 35.02 0.24
N LEU A 36 8.73 34.74 -0.49
CA LEU A 36 7.36 34.86 0.00
C LEU A 36 6.96 33.76 0.99
N LEU A 37 7.50 32.55 0.81
CA LEU A 37 7.15 31.37 1.61
C LEU A 37 8.28 30.93 2.57
N HIS A 38 9.31 31.77 2.75
CA HIS A 38 10.47 31.50 3.60
C HIS A 38 11.12 30.13 3.36
N ASN A 39 11.15 29.67 2.10
CA ASN A 39 11.71 28.39 1.72
C ASN A 39 13.09 28.56 1.08
N GLU A 40 13.93 27.53 1.19
CA GLU A 40 15.16 27.45 0.41
C GLU A 40 14.85 27.48 -1.11
N PRO A 41 15.58 28.25 -1.93
CA PRO A 41 15.29 28.41 -3.36
C PRO A 41 15.21 27.08 -4.12
N GLY A 42 16.06 26.11 -3.77
CA GLY A 42 16.05 24.77 -4.38
C GLY A 42 14.79 23.97 -4.03
N GLN A 43 14.29 24.09 -2.79
CA GLN A 43 13.08 23.40 -2.35
C GLN A 43 11.82 24.00 -2.97
N ALA A 44 11.77 25.32 -3.11
CA ALA A 44 10.66 26.01 -3.78
C ALA A 44 10.52 25.56 -5.23
N ARG A 45 11.62 25.52 -5.99
CA ARG A 45 11.62 25.03 -7.38
C ARG A 45 11.22 23.57 -7.51
N ALA A 46 11.73 22.70 -6.64
CA ALA A 46 11.36 21.28 -6.65
C ALA A 46 9.86 21.07 -6.39
N ARG A 47 9.28 21.79 -5.43
CA ARG A 47 7.84 21.73 -5.12
C ARG A 47 6.99 22.26 -6.26
N ILE A 48 7.41 23.35 -6.91
CA ILE A 48 6.75 23.87 -8.12
C ILE A 48 6.75 22.82 -9.24
N GLY A 49 7.91 22.23 -9.54
CA GLY A 49 8.00 21.19 -10.57
C GLY A 49 7.10 19.99 -10.26
N ARG A 50 7.04 19.57 -9.00
CA ARG A 50 6.11 18.51 -8.58
C ARG A 50 4.65 18.91 -8.74
N LEU A 51 4.28 20.15 -8.43
CA LEU A 51 2.93 20.67 -8.66
C LEU A 51 2.58 20.74 -10.16
N GLU A 52 3.55 20.99 -11.04
CA GLU A 52 3.36 20.90 -12.50
C GLU A 52 3.16 19.44 -12.96
N GLU A 53 3.93 18.49 -12.44
CA GLU A 53 3.77 17.06 -12.73
C GLU A 53 2.38 16.54 -12.32
N LEU A 54 1.92 16.95 -11.14
CA LEU A 54 0.58 16.67 -10.63
C LEU A 54 -0.52 17.40 -11.41
N GLY A 55 -0.16 18.39 -12.24
CA GLY A 55 -1.09 19.18 -13.06
C GLY A 55 -1.87 20.23 -12.26
N LEU A 56 -1.33 20.68 -11.13
CA LEU A 56 -1.85 21.77 -10.31
C LEU A 56 -1.38 23.14 -10.82
N LEU A 57 -0.19 23.20 -11.40
CA LEU A 57 0.39 24.40 -12.00
C LEU A 57 0.70 24.15 -13.48
N ARG A 58 0.72 25.22 -14.26
CA ARG A 58 1.15 25.21 -15.66
C ARG A 58 2.04 26.41 -15.94
N ALA A 59 3.16 26.17 -16.61
CA ALA A 59 3.94 27.24 -17.21
C ALA A 59 3.20 27.88 -18.39
N ASP A 60 3.08 29.21 -18.38
CA ASP A 60 2.66 30.00 -19.54
C ASP A 60 3.69 29.86 -20.67
N GLY A 61 3.30 30.14 -21.92
CA GLY A 61 4.06 29.78 -23.14
C GLY A 61 5.54 30.16 -23.17
N ASP A 62 5.95 31.20 -22.44
CA ASP A 62 7.35 31.65 -22.32
C ASP A 62 8.12 31.06 -21.12
N GLY A 63 7.52 30.13 -20.36
CA GLY A 63 8.13 29.45 -19.20
C GLY A 63 8.35 30.33 -17.97
N ARG A 64 8.07 31.64 -18.05
CA ARG A 64 8.37 32.64 -17.01
C ARG A 64 7.24 32.90 -16.02
N ARG A 65 6.00 32.57 -16.40
CA ARG A 65 4.83 32.77 -15.56
C ARG A 65 4.20 31.43 -15.26
N ILE A 66 3.84 31.24 -14.00
CA ILE A 66 3.13 30.06 -13.57
C ILE A 66 1.68 30.44 -13.34
N VAL A 67 0.79 29.66 -13.93
CA VAL A 67 -0.65 29.83 -13.83
C VAL A 67 -1.22 28.63 -13.08
N PRO A 68 -2.04 28.86 -12.02
CA PRO A 68 -2.73 27.76 -11.37
C PRO A 68 -3.75 27.14 -12.32
N VAL A 69 -3.85 25.82 -12.29
CA VAL A 69 -4.97 25.11 -12.91
C VAL A 69 -6.22 25.32 -12.06
N ASP A 70 -7.37 25.42 -12.72
CA ASP A 70 -8.67 25.52 -12.07
C ASP A 70 -8.86 24.38 -11.03
N PRO A 71 -9.35 24.66 -9.81
CA PRO A 71 -9.47 23.65 -8.75
C PRO A 71 -10.29 22.42 -9.12
N GLU A 72 -11.37 22.56 -9.90
CA GLU A 72 -12.22 21.44 -10.30
C GLU A 72 -11.45 20.50 -11.26
N THR A 73 -10.73 21.10 -12.20
CA THR A 73 -9.85 20.37 -13.13
C THR A 73 -8.68 19.70 -12.40
N ALA A 74 -8.04 20.43 -11.49
CA ALA A 74 -6.92 19.94 -10.72
C ALA A 74 -7.32 18.76 -9.81
N LEU A 75 -8.45 18.88 -9.11
CA LEU A 75 -8.97 17.82 -8.25
C LEU A 75 -9.32 16.57 -9.06
N SER A 76 -10.00 16.72 -10.22
CA SER A 76 -10.33 15.61 -11.10
C SER A 76 -9.08 14.82 -11.53
N ARG A 77 -8.02 15.54 -11.91
CA ARG A 77 -6.74 14.93 -12.27
C ARG A 77 -6.05 14.23 -11.10
N LEU A 78 -6.09 14.82 -9.91
CA LEU A 78 -5.53 14.21 -8.70
C LEU A 78 -6.26 12.92 -8.32
N VAL A 79 -7.59 12.88 -8.47
CA VAL A 79 -8.39 11.67 -8.28
C VAL A 79 -7.96 10.58 -9.26
N ASP A 80 -7.83 10.91 -10.55
CA ASP A 80 -7.42 9.95 -11.58
C ASP A 80 -6.02 9.37 -11.31
N LEU A 81 -5.05 10.23 -10.97
CA LEU A 81 -3.70 9.81 -10.60
C LEU A 81 -3.71 8.88 -9.38
N ARG A 82 -4.54 9.19 -8.38
CA ARG A 82 -4.65 8.38 -7.15
C ARG A 82 -5.29 7.02 -7.45
N LEU A 83 -6.36 6.98 -8.23
CA LEU A 83 -7.01 5.75 -8.65
C LEU A 83 -6.06 4.87 -9.47
N HIS A 84 -5.30 5.45 -10.39
CA HIS A 84 -4.30 4.73 -11.16
C HIS A 84 -3.22 4.11 -10.28
N THR A 85 -2.68 4.87 -9.32
CA THR A 85 -1.69 4.38 -8.36
C THR A 85 -2.23 3.23 -7.51
N LEU A 86 -3.46 3.35 -6.99
CA LEU A 86 -4.09 2.28 -6.23
C LEU A 86 -4.33 1.02 -7.07
N HIS A 87 -4.70 1.18 -8.34
CA HIS A 87 -4.87 0.06 -9.26
C HIS A 87 -3.54 -0.66 -9.52
N GLN A 88 -2.44 0.07 -9.70
CA GLN A 88 -1.10 -0.52 -9.85
C GLN A 88 -0.68 -1.29 -8.60
N GLU A 89 -0.90 -0.73 -7.41
CA GLU A 89 -0.61 -1.41 -6.14
C GLU A 89 -1.44 -2.70 -5.99
N LEU A 90 -2.74 -2.66 -6.32
CA LEU A 90 -3.59 -3.84 -6.32
C LEU A 90 -3.06 -4.92 -7.29
N GLN A 91 -2.67 -4.53 -8.50
CA GLN A 91 -2.06 -5.45 -9.46
C GLN A 91 -0.75 -6.05 -8.94
N ARG A 92 0.10 -5.25 -8.28
CA ARG A 92 1.36 -5.72 -7.70
C ARG A 92 1.11 -6.77 -6.61
N VAL A 93 0.18 -6.49 -5.70
CA VAL A 93 -0.18 -7.42 -4.61
C VAL A 93 -0.79 -8.71 -5.15
N THR A 94 -1.74 -8.61 -6.08
CA THR A 94 -2.42 -9.80 -6.64
C THR A 94 -1.51 -10.66 -7.52
N ARG A 95 -0.50 -10.07 -8.19
CA ARG A 95 0.51 -10.81 -8.98
C ARG A 95 1.65 -11.38 -8.14
N SER A 96 1.64 -11.21 -6.82
CA SER A 96 2.70 -11.65 -5.90
C SER A 96 2.85 -13.17 -5.75
N ARG A 97 2.13 -13.98 -6.54
CA ARG A 97 2.33 -15.44 -6.59
C ARG A 97 3.78 -15.81 -6.96
N HIS A 98 4.46 -14.98 -7.77
CA HIS A 98 5.88 -15.13 -8.07
C HIS A 98 6.80 -15.00 -6.83
N VAL A 99 6.36 -14.32 -5.77
CA VAL A 99 7.12 -14.19 -4.52
C VAL A 99 7.22 -15.54 -3.84
N ILE A 100 6.15 -16.34 -3.88
CA ILE A 100 6.16 -17.71 -3.37
C ILE A 100 7.15 -18.57 -4.15
N ASP A 101 7.21 -18.42 -5.47
CA ASP A 101 8.15 -19.19 -6.31
C ASP A 101 9.61 -18.80 -6.04
N GLY A 102 9.89 -17.50 -5.83
CA GLY A 102 11.21 -17.03 -5.40
C GLY A 102 11.61 -17.56 -4.01
N LEU A 103 10.69 -17.49 -3.04
CA LEU A 103 10.91 -18.02 -1.68
C LEU A 103 11.10 -19.55 -1.68
N ARG A 104 10.40 -20.29 -2.56
CA ARG A 104 10.63 -21.74 -2.76
C ARG A 104 12.01 -22.03 -3.34
N ALA A 105 12.50 -21.21 -4.27
CA ALA A 105 13.83 -21.37 -4.84
C ALA A 105 14.92 -21.18 -3.76
N GLU A 106 14.71 -20.29 -2.80
CA GLU A 106 15.61 -20.08 -1.65
C GLU A 106 15.55 -21.20 -0.59
N GLN A 107 14.45 -21.96 -0.50
CA GLN A 107 14.33 -23.11 0.42
C GLN A 107 15.27 -24.27 0.09
N GLY A 108 16.01 -24.20 -1.04
CA GLY A 108 16.93 -25.23 -1.50
C GLY A 108 16.20 -26.49 -1.99
N ALA A 109 16.95 -27.40 -2.61
CA ALA A 109 16.46 -28.71 -3.04
C ALA A 109 16.17 -29.62 -1.84
N ARG A 110 15.19 -29.27 -1.00
CA ARG A 110 14.45 -30.28 -0.27
C ARG A 110 13.70 -31.05 -1.35
N THR A 111 14.00 -32.33 -1.49
CA THR A 111 13.17 -33.25 -2.27
C THR A 111 11.72 -32.90 -1.95
N PRO A 112 10.93 -32.37 -2.91
CA PRO A 112 9.53 -32.13 -2.65
C PRO A 112 8.99 -33.48 -2.20
N PRO A 113 8.40 -33.56 -1.00
CA PRO A 113 7.90 -34.83 -0.54
C PRO A 113 6.88 -35.31 -1.59
N PRO A 114 6.79 -36.62 -1.84
CA PRO A 114 5.94 -37.16 -2.91
C PRO A 114 4.56 -36.51 -2.83
N GLN A 115 4.04 -36.07 -3.98
CA GLN A 115 2.81 -35.26 -4.03
C GLN A 115 1.72 -35.91 -3.16
N GLY A 116 1.26 -35.18 -2.14
CA GLY A 116 0.21 -35.61 -1.23
C GLY A 116 0.66 -36.24 0.10
N ILE A 117 1.96 -36.39 0.35
CA ILE A 117 2.48 -36.88 1.63
C ILE A 117 3.42 -35.84 2.22
N GLU A 118 3.21 -35.46 3.49
CA GLU A 118 4.05 -34.52 4.22
C GLU A 118 4.52 -35.22 5.51
N GLN A 119 5.84 -35.31 5.71
CA GLN A 119 6.41 -35.86 6.94
C GLN A 119 6.76 -34.71 7.89
N LEU A 120 6.16 -34.73 9.08
CA LEU A 120 6.36 -33.72 10.12
C LEU A 120 7.08 -34.34 11.31
N GLU A 121 8.10 -33.66 11.81
CA GLU A 121 8.87 -34.11 12.96
C GLU A 121 8.64 -33.17 14.15
N GLY A 122 8.14 -33.75 15.23
CA GLY A 122 7.91 -33.04 16.48
C GLY A 122 6.51 -32.44 16.61
N LEU A 123 6.05 -32.42 17.87
CA LEU A 123 4.67 -32.06 18.23
C LEU A 123 4.27 -30.65 17.79
N THR A 124 5.18 -29.68 17.84
CA THR A 124 4.86 -28.29 17.46
C THR A 124 4.57 -28.15 15.96
N GLN A 125 5.37 -28.80 15.11
CA GLN A 125 5.14 -28.77 13.66
C GLN A 125 3.83 -29.45 13.30
N ILE A 126 3.55 -30.61 13.91
CA ILE A 126 2.29 -31.34 13.73
C ILE A 126 1.09 -30.44 14.10
N ARG A 127 1.15 -29.77 15.25
CA ARG A 127 0.08 -28.88 15.73
C ARG A 127 -0.16 -27.70 14.79
N ASN A 128 0.89 -26.97 14.42
CA ASN A 128 0.77 -25.83 13.50
C ASN A 128 0.19 -26.27 12.16
N ARG A 129 0.56 -27.46 11.68
CA ARG A 129 0.06 -27.96 10.41
C ARG A 129 -1.42 -28.35 10.47
N ILE A 130 -1.86 -28.94 11.58
CA ILE A 130 -3.28 -29.21 11.82
C ILE A 130 -4.07 -27.90 11.84
N ASP A 131 -3.56 -26.85 12.49
CA ASP A 131 -4.20 -25.54 12.52
C ASP A 131 -4.35 -24.94 11.12
N ASP A 132 -3.29 -25.02 10.29
CA ASP A 132 -3.34 -24.56 8.89
C ASP A 132 -4.38 -25.36 8.07
N LEU A 133 -4.39 -26.70 8.19
CA LEU A 133 -5.35 -27.55 7.47
C LEU A 133 -6.78 -27.25 7.91
N ALA A 134 -7.02 -27.03 9.20
CA ALA A 134 -8.32 -26.65 9.72
C ALA A 134 -8.76 -25.27 9.19
N PHE A 135 -7.84 -24.29 9.13
CA PHE A 135 -8.13 -22.95 8.62
C PHE A 135 -8.55 -22.96 7.14
N PHE A 136 -7.97 -23.84 6.33
CA PHE A 136 -8.29 -23.92 4.89
C PHE A 136 -9.39 -24.93 4.54
N ALA A 137 -9.94 -25.66 5.53
CA ALA A 137 -11.06 -26.56 5.30
C ALA A 137 -12.31 -25.77 4.91
N ARG A 138 -13.02 -26.22 3.86
CA ARG A 138 -14.21 -25.53 3.34
C ARG A 138 -15.52 -26.22 3.69
N ASP A 139 -15.48 -27.54 3.87
CA ASP A 139 -16.66 -28.38 4.01
C ASP A 139 -16.73 -29.05 5.39
N GLU A 140 -15.78 -29.94 5.70
CA GLU A 140 -15.74 -30.64 6.99
C GLU A 140 -14.32 -30.99 7.44
N ILE A 141 -14.14 -31.16 8.74
CA ILE A 141 -12.91 -31.64 9.38
C ILE A 141 -13.26 -32.89 10.18
N LEU A 142 -12.60 -34.01 9.86
CA LEU A 142 -12.75 -35.28 10.56
C LEU A 142 -11.42 -35.65 11.22
N SER A 143 -11.42 -35.77 12.55
CA SER A 143 -10.25 -36.22 13.31
C SER A 143 -10.51 -37.56 13.97
N VAL A 144 -9.56 -38.49 13.80
CA VAL A 144 -9.58 -39.81 14.45
C VAL A 144 -8.37 -39.89 15.36
N GLU A 145 -8.64 -39.92 16.66
CA GLU A 145 -7.62 -39.99 17.69
C GLU A 145 -7.59 -41.39 18.31
N PRO A 146 -6.41 -42.00 18.53
CA PRO A 146 -6.31 -43.35 19.08
C PRO A 146 -6.67 -43.44 20.57
N TYR A 147 -7.12 -42.35 21.19
CA TYR A 147 -7.40 -42.27 22.62
C TYR A 147 -8.84 -42.69 22.94
N THR A 148 -9.02 -43.41 24.04
CA THR A 148 -10.36 -43.73 24.58
C THR A 148 -11.07 -42.51 25.16
N ARG A 149 -10.31 -41.47 25.53
CA ARG A 149 -10.81 -40.17 25.99
C ARG A 149 -9.79 -39.07 25.68
N LEU A 150 -10.27 -37.92 25.19
CA LEU A 150 -9.44 -36.73 25.01
C LEU A 150 -8.98 -36.17 26.36
N SER A 151 -7.71 -35.75 26.42
CA SER A 151 -7.18 -35.04 27.58
C SER A 151 -7.79 -33.63 27.70
N PRO A 152 -7.87 -33.04 28.91
CA PRO A 152 -8.33 -31.66 29.07
C PRO A 152 -7.53 -30.64 28.26
N GLU A 153 -6.23 -30.85 28.11
CA GLU A 153 -5.36 -29.98 27.31
C GLU A 153 -5.71 -30.05 25.82
N ASN A 154 -5.99 -31.25 25.29
CA ASN A 154 -6.39 -31.41 23.90
C ASN A 154 -7.77 -30.76 23.66
N ILE A 155 -8.73 -30.95 24.57
CA ILE A 155 -10.05 -30.32 24.47
C ILE A 155 -9.94 -28.79 24.46
N ALA A 156 -9.12 -28.22 25.35
CA ALA A 156 -8.93 -26.78 25.41
C ALA A 156 -8.32 -26.21 24.13
N ARG A 157 -7.45 -26.97 23.45
CA ARG A 157 -6.81 -26.57 22.19
C ARG A 157 -7.68 -26.76 20.96
N SER A 158 -8.55 -27.77 20.93
CA SER A 158 -9.45 -28.00 19.79
C SER A 158 -10.63 -27.02 19.76
N ARG A 159 -11.11 -26.56 20.92
CA ARG A 159 -12.28 -25.65 21.01
C ARG A 159 -12.19 -24.38 20.15
N PRO A 160 -11.06 -23.66 20.08
CA PRO A 160 -10.93 -22.50 19.20
C PRO A 160 -11.04 -22.83 17.70
N LEU A 161 -10.79 -24.08 17.30
CA LEU A 161 -10.94 -24.52 15.91
C LEU A 161 -12.41 -24.78 15.57
N ASP A 162 -13.22 -25.24 16.53
CA ASP A 162 -14.66 -25.52 16.33
C ASP A 162 -15.53 -24.25 16.26
N LEU A 163 -15.03 -23.11 16.74
CA LEU A 163 -15.78 -21.86 16.88
C LEU A 163 -15.52 -20.87 15.74
N ARG A 164 -14.79 -21.27 14.69
CA ARG A 164 -14.39 -20.45 13.55
C ARG A 164 -15.09 -20.91 12.27
#